data_AF-A0A2M6ZBG4-F1
#
_entry.id   AF-A0A2M6ZBG4-F1
#
_cell.length_a   1.000
_cell.length_b   1.000
_cell.length_c   1.000
_cell.angle_alpha   90.00
_cell.angle_beta   90.00
_cell.angle_gamma   90.00
#
_symmetry.space_group_name_H-M   'P 1'
#
loop_
_entity.id
_entity.type
_entity.pdbx_description
1 polymer ?
#
loop_
_entity_poly.entity_id
_entity_poly.type
_entity_poly.pdbx_seq_one_letter_code
_entity_poly.pdbx_strand_id
1 'polypeptide(L)'
;MEQNREKFPRLLRELFQFDCADLDFGIYRIMNYKRGMIERFIAEDLPKSISQELAQGALAGQTQAAKELEAAKKKVSEIFDDAVDAAGNLTKYHDTKPGKEYLAALEKAKSAKGCEALEAAIYNHLYAFFSRYWQDGDFISKRRYSKRERYAIPYNGEEVTLYWANRDQYYIKTGEYFTDYTWKATNGVTVHFKLTTADVEQNNVKGEKRFFLPQQDEMVWDESFIRLTIPFEFRPLNGQEAITYGGKNQQEAIIARAVENIPKQR
;
A
#
# COMPACT_ATOMS: atom_id res chain seq x y z
N MET A 1 -1.89 13.20 -14.84
CA MET A 1 -0.83 12.66 -13.95
C MET A 1 -1.41 12.59 -12.55
N GLU A 2 -1.44 11.39 -12.00
CA GLU A 2 -2.06 11.16 -10.70
C GLU A 2 -1.26 11.82 -9.57
N GLN A 3 -1.95 12.56 -8.69
CA GLN A 3 -1.31 13.28 -7.58
C GLN A 3 -0.74 12.26 -6.56
N ASN A 4 0.41 12.58 -5.96
CA ASN A 4 1.07 11.67 -4.98
C ASN A 4 0.17 11.30 -3.80
N ARG A 5 -0.81 12.16 -3.48
CA ARG A 5 -1.83 11.97 -2.46
C ARG A 5 -2.79 10.81 -2.76
N GLU A 6 -2.94 10.39 -4.00
CA GLU A 6 -3.79 9.26 -4.41
C GLU A 6 -3.01 7.95 -4.53
N LYS A 7 -1.75 8.03 -4.99
CA LYS A 7 -0.89 6.87 -5.23
C LYS A 7 -0.61 6.04 -3.97
N PHE A 8 -0.30 6.71 -2.86
CA PHE A 8 0.01 6.01 -1.62
C PHE A 8 -1.22 5.31 -1.00
N PRO A 9 -2.39 5.97 -0.87
CA PRO A 9 -3.63 5.30 -0.52
C PRO A 9 -3.97 4.09 -1.39
N ARG A 10 -3.75 4.17 -2.71
CA ARG A 10 -3.95 3.01 -3.59
C ARG A 10 -3.01 1.86 -3.23
N LEU A 11 -1.72 2.14 -3.09
CA LEU A 11 -0.74 1.14 -2.67
C LEU A 11 -1.10 0.50 -1.33
N LEU A 12 -1.61 1.28 -0.36
CA LEU A 12 -2.09 0.73 0.91
C LEU A 12 -3.28 -0.20 0.72
N ARG A 13 -4.23 0.14 -0.15
CA ARG A 13 -5.37 -0.76 -0.45
C ARG A 13 -4.93 -2.05 -1.14
N GLU A 14 -3.94 -1.98 -2.03
CA GLU A 14 -3.29 -3.16 -2.63
C GLU A 14 -2.57 -4.01 -1.57
N LEU A 15 -1.80 -3.37 -0.69
CA LEU A 15 -1.09 -4.00 0.43
C LEU A 15 -2.04 -4.75 1.37
N PHE A 16 -3.16 -4.13 1.70
CA PHE A 16 -4.20 -4.72 2.54
C PHE A 16 -5.20 -5.57 1.75
N GLN A 17 -4.93 -5.86 0.47
CA GLN A 17 -5.69 -6.77 -0.38
C GLN A 17 -7.19 -6.50 -0.36
N PHE A 18 -7.56 -5.23 -0.55
CA PHE A 18 -8.96 -4.83 -0.54
C PHE A 18 -9.81 -5.55 -1.60
N ASP A 19 -9.20 -6.02 -2.68
CA ASP A 19 -9.89 -6.74 -3.76
C ASP A 19 -10.23 -8.20 -3.40
N CYS A 20 -9.64 -8.78 -2.35
CA CYS A 20 -9.94 -10.15 -1.88
C CYS A 20 -11.18 -10.22 -0.96
N ALA A 21 -12.08 -9.23 -1.05
CA ALA A 21 -13.09 -8.95 -0.02
C ALA A 21 -14.15 -10.01 0.20
N ASP A 22 -14.45 -10.80 -0.81
CA ASP A 22 -15.60 -11.70 -0.76
C ASP A 22 -15.29 -13.05 -0.09
N LEU A 23 -14.04 -13.27 0.33
CA LEU A 23 -13.63 -14.47 1.07
C LEU A 23 -13.87 -14.29 2.57
N ASP A 24 -14.69 -15.15 3.18
CA ASP A 24 -15.05 -15.07 4.62
C ASP A 24 -14.54 -16.28 5.44
N PHE A 25 -13.30 -16.70 5.19
CA PHE A 25 -12.65 -17.80 5.94
C PHE A 25 -11.20 -17.45 6.31
N GLY A 26 -10.65 -18.15 7.32
CA GLY A 26 -9.26 -17.98 7.74
C GLY A 26 -8.89 -16.53 8.09
N ILE A 27 -7.75 -16.06 7.55
CA ILE A 27 -7.25 -14.68 7.76
C ILE A 27 -8.16 -13.62 7.13
N TYR A 28 -8.90 -13.96 6.07
CA TYR A 28 -9.79 -13.03 5.38
C TYR A 28 -10.93 -12.53 6.27
N ARG A 29 -11.41 -13.36 7.23
CA ARG A 29 -12.38 -12.91 8.25
C ARG A 29 -11.86 -11.74 9.08
N ILE A 30 -10.59 -11.81 9.50
CA ILE A 30 -9.96 -10.75 10.30
C ILE A 30 -9.77 -9.50 9.44
N MET A 31 -9.32 -9.68 8.19
CA MET A 31 -9.14 -8.59 7.24
C MET A 31 -10.47 -7.88 6.94
N ASN A 32 -11.55 -8.63 6.72
CA ASN A 32 -12.88 -8.10 6.49
C ASN A 32 -13.45 -7.40 7.72
N TYR A 33 -13.28 -7.96 8.92
CA TYR A 33 -13.67 -7.30 10.17
C TYR A 33 -12.94 -5.96 10.37
N LYS A 34 -11.64 -5.90 10.04
CA LYS A 34 -10.83 -4.68 10.19
C LYS A 34 -10.91 -3.73 8.99
N ARG A 35 -11.54 -4.12 7.89
CA ARG A 35 -11.58 -3.36 6.63
C ARG A 35 -12.08 -1.94 6.83
N GLY A 36 -13.18 -1.76 7.55
CA GLY A 36 -13.74 -0.43 7.81
C GLY A 36 -12.78 0.46 8.59
N MET A 37 -12.04 -0.11 9.54
CA MET A 37 -11.01 0.62 10.31
C MET A 37 -9.82 1.00 9.43
N ILE A 38 -9.35 0.09 8.57
CA ILE A 38 -8.24 0.35 7.65
C ILE A 38 -8.64 1.39 6.59
N GLU A 39 -9.85 1.29 6.04
CA GLU A 39 -10.35 2.26 5.06
C GLU A 39 -10.48 3.65 5.67
N ARG A 40 -11.03 3.76 6.88
CA ARG A 40 -11.08 5.02 7.63
C ARG A 40 -9.68 5.57 7.89
N PHE A 41 -8.72 4.70 8.25
CA PHE A 41 -7.35 5.14 8.44
C PHE A 41 -6.76 5.72 7.14
N ILE A 42 -6.92 5.03 6.01
CA ILE A 42 -6.38 5.46 4.71
C ILE A 42 -7.06 6.75 4.22
N ALA A 43 -8.39 6.84 4.33
CA ALA A 43 -9.18 7.92 3.77
C ALA A 43 -9.20 9.17 4.66
N GLU A 44 -9.14 9.00 5.97
CA GLU A 44 -9.34 10.10 6.93
C GLU A 44 -8.16 10.29 7.88
N ASP A 45 -7.79 9.26 8.65
CA ASP A 45 -6.88 9.46 9.78
C ASP A 45 -5.45 9.75 9.32
N LEU A 46 -4.99 9.12 8.23
CA LEU A 46 -3.67 9.36 7.65
C LEU A 46 -3.54 10.80 7.10
N PRO A 47 -4.44 11.31 6.22
CA PRO A 47 -4.42 12.71 5.82
C PRO A 47 -4.49 13.67 7.01
N LYS A 48 -5.38 13.43 7.97
CA LYS A 48 -5.52 14.28 9.17
C LYS A 48 -4.22 14.32 9.97
N SER A 49 -3.58 13.17 10.19
CA SER A 49 -2.32 13.07 10.93
C SER A 49 -1.19 13.83 10.22
N ILE A 50 -1.06 13.67 8.90
CA ILE A 50 -0.04 14.41 8.12
C ILE A 50 -0.30 15.92 8.20
N SER A 51 -1.54 16.37 8.02
CA SER A 51 -1.89 17.80 8.11
C SER A 51 -1.64 18.36 9.51
N GLN A 52 -1.95 17.62 10.57
CA GLN A 52 -1.71 18.05 11.95
C GLN A 52 -0.22 18.19 12.26
N GLU A 53 0.59 17.20 11.90
CA GLU A 53 2.05 17.24 12.09
C GLU A 53 2.69 18.36 11.27
N LEU A 54 2.26 18.55 10.02
CA LEU A 54 2.71 19.68 9.21
C LEU A 54 2.30 21.03 9.79
N ALA A 55 1.09 21.16 10.36
CA ALA A 55 0.66 22.39 11.00
C ALA A 55 1.48 22.69 12.27
N GLN A 56 1.74 21.69 13.11
CA GLN A 56 2.60 21.83 14.29
C GLN A 56 4.04 22.18 13.91
N GLY A 57 4.61 21.50 12.90
CA GLY A 57 5.93 21.78 12.37
C GLY A 57 6.02 23.15 11.68
N ALA A 58 4.97 23.57 10.97
CA ALA A 58 4.87 24.90 10.39
C ALA A 58 4.77 25.98 11.48
N LEU A 59 4.08 25.72 12.60
CA LEU A 59 4.01 26.63 13.73
C LEU A 59 5.39 26.79 14.41
N ALA A 60 6.13 25.68 14.59
CA ALA A 60 7.50 25.70 15.09
C ALA A 60 8.44 26.44 14.11
N GLY A 61 8.30 26.17 12.81
CA GLY A 61 9.04 26.83 11.73
C GLY A 61 8.74 28.32 11.63
N GLN A 62 7.48 28.74 11.78
CA GLN A 62 7.07 30.15 11.82
C GLN A 62 7.59 30.86 13.07
N THR A 63 7.57 30.20 14.22
CA THR A 63 8.15 30.75 15.46
C THR A 63 9.66 30.96 15.31
N GLN A 64 10.35 30.01 14.69
CA GLN A 64 11.77 30.11 14.41
C GLN A 64 12.07 31.15 13.33
N ALA A 65 11.29 31.21 12.26
CA ALA A 65 11.41 32.21 11.20
C ALA A 65 11.12 33.62 11.71
N ALA A 66 10.16 33.80 12.62
CA ALA A 66 9.88 35.07 13.28
C ALA A 66 11.04 35.51 14.18
N LYS A 67 11.66 34.59 14.93
CA LYS A 67 12.88 34.87 15.70
C LYS A 67 14.07 35.25 14.80
N GLU A 68 14.26 34.54 13.70
CA GLU A 68 15.31 34.84 12.71
C GLU A 68 15.07 36.19 12.03
N LEU A 69 13.81 36.51 11.71
CA LEU A 69 13.43 37.80 11.13
C LEU A 69 13.67 38.95 12.11
N GLU A 70 13.29 38.81 13.37
CA GLU A 70 13.57 39.81 14.42
C GLU A 70 15.08 39.98 14.66
N ALA A 71 15.84 38.89 14.69
CA ALA A 71 17.30 38.97 14.80
C ALA A 71 17.94 39.64 13.58
N ALA A 72 17.46 39.35 12.37
CA ALA A 72 17.92 40.00 11.14
C ALA A 72 17.54 41.49 11.11
N LYS A 73 16.33 41.83 11.57
CA LYS A 73 15.86 43.22 11.71
C LYS A 73 16.78 44.01 12.63
N LYS A 74 17.10 43.44 13.80
CA LYS A 74 17.99 44.07 14.78
C LYS A 74 19.38 44.33 14.21
N LYS A 75 19.97 43.35 13.50
CA LYS A 75 21.27 43.53 12.84
C LYS A 75 21.26 44.63 11.77
N VAL A 76 20.17 44.75 11.01
CA VAL A 76 20.04 45.80 10.00
C VAL A 76 19.86 47.17 10.66
N SER A 77 19.02 47.26 11.70
CA SER A 77 18.79 48.51 12.45
C SER A 77 19.99 48.99 13.27
N GLU A 78 20.85 48.08 13.75
CA GLU A 78 22.10 48.46 14.44
C GLU A 78 23.14 49.11 13.51
N ILE A 79 23.01 48.89 12.19
CA ILE A 79 23.95 49.41 11.19
C ILE A 79 23.32 50.56 10.39
N PHE A 80 22.00 50.56 10.21
CA PHE A 80 21.27 51.52 9.38
C PHE A 80 19.93 51.91 10.02
N ASP A 81 19.79 53.17 10.45
CA ASP A 81 18.60 53.69 11.14
C ASP A 81 17.35 53.82 10.24
N ASP A 82 17.51 53.90 8.92
CA ASP A 82 16.43 54.16 7.94
C ASP A 82 16.15 52.99 6.98
N ALA A 83 16.62 51.79 7.31
CA ALA A 83 16.58 50.65 6.39
C ALA A 83 15.20 49.97 6.27
N VAL A 84 14.36 49.99 7.31
CA VAL A 84 13.09 49.26 7.38
C VAL A 84 11.93 50.25 7.62
N ASP A 85 10.85 50.14 6.84
CA ASP A 85 9.67 50.98 7.01
C ASP A 85 8.74 50.51 8.14
N ALA A 86 7.70 51.31 8.44
CA ALA A 86 6.68 50.97 9.44
C ALA A 86 5.86 49.70 9.10
N ALA A 87 5.91 49.23 7.85
CA ALA A 87 5.27 48.00 7.39
C ALA A 87 6.21 46.78 7.47
N GLY A 88 7.47 46.96 7.89
CA GLY A 88 8.45 45.89 8.01
C GLY A 88 9.14 45.50 6.70
N ASN A 89 9.03 46.31 5.64
CA ASN A 89 9.74 46.07 4.39
C ASN A 89 11.07 46.81 4.36
N LEU A 90 12.08 46.18 3.74
CA LEU A 90 13.36 46.81 3.50
C LEU A 90 13.18 47.85 2.39
N THR A 91 13.49 49.12 2.64
CA THR A 91 13.35 50.19 1.66
C THR A 91 14.67 50.54 0.98
N LYS A 92 15.79 50.40 1.71
CA LYS A 92 17.16 50.71 1.27
C LYS A 92 18.13 49.57 1.61
N TYR A 93 19.34 49.60 1.03
CA TYR A 93 20.44 48.67 1.35
C TYR A 93 20.21 47.19 0.97
N HIS A 94 19.37 46.93 -0.03
CA HIS A 94 19.08 45.61 -0.60
C HIS A 94 20.32 44.79 -0.98
N ASP A 95 21.39 45.47 -1.41
CA ASP A 95 22.62 44.83 -1.87
C ASP A 95 23.63 44.51 -0.76
N THR A 96 23.42 45.04 0.44
CA THR A 96 24.30 44.81 1.58
C THR A 96 24.10 43.42 2.17
N LYS A 97 25.14 42.86 2.79
CA LYS A 97 25.06 41.54 3.44
C LYS A 97 23.92 41.47 4.49
N PRO A 98 23.73 42.47 5.38
CA PRO A 98 22.60 42.48 6.33
C PRO A 98 21.24 42.62 5.64
N GLY A 99 21.13 43.44 4.59
CA GLY A 99 19.88 43.62 3.83
C GLY A 99 19.43 42.34 3.11
N LYS A 100 20.38 41.60 2.50
CA LYS A 100 20.11 40.30 1.88
C LYS A 100 19.67 39.24 2.89
N GLU A 101 20.32 39.21 4.06
CA GLU A 101 19.93 38.31 5.17
C GLU A 101 18.50 38.61 5.66
N TYR A 102 18.12 39.89 5.75
CA TYR A 102 16.76 40.31 6.13
C TYR A 102 15.71 39.96 5.08
N LEU A 103 15.97 40.21 3.80
CA LEU A 103 15.05 39.82 2.71
C LEU A 103 14.85 38.31 2.65
N ALA A 104 15.90 37.52 2.85
CA ALA A 104 15.81 36.07 2.89
C ALA A 104 14.97 35.57 4.08
N ALA A 105 15.12 36.19 5.26
CA ALA A 105 14.31 35.89 6.44
C ALA A 105 12.83 36.28 6.24
N LEU A 106 12.57 37.41 5.57
CA LEU A 106 11.22 37.89 5.24
C LEU A 106 10.49 36.94 4.29
N GLU A 107 11.17 36.47 3.25
CA GLU A 107 10.63 35.47 2.32
C GLU A 107 10.37 34.12 3.01
N LYS A 108 11.29 33.68 3.88
CA LYS A 108 11.14 32.46 4.68
C LYS A 108 9.93 32.52 5.62
N ALA A 109 9.67 33.69 6.21
CA ALA A 109 8.49 33.91 7.06
C ALA A 109 7.16 33.96 6.27
N LYS A 110 7.19 34.37 4.99
CA LYS A 110 5.99 34.48 4.13
C LYS A 110 5.61 33.18 3.40
N SER A 111 6.45 32.15 3.40
CA SER A 111 6.24 30.99 2.52
C SER A 111 5.18 30.00 3.07
N ALA A 112 3.91 30.21 2.71
CA ALA A 112 2.84 29.21 2.89
C ALA A 112 2.91 28.07 1.84
N LYS A 113 3.54 28.33 0.68
CA LYS A 113 3.77 27.37 -0.42
C LYS A 113 4.61 26.15 -0.03
N GLY A 114 5.34 26.21 1.09
CA GLY A 114 6.11 25.07 1.59
C GLY A 114 5.24 23.89 2.04
N CYS A 115 4.06 24.14 2.61
CA CYS A 115 3.27 23.09 3.24
C CYS A 115 2.72 22.06 2.24
N GLU A 116 2.12 22.49 1.14
CA GLU A 116 1.61 21.57 0.10
C GLU A 116 2.73 20.77 -0.58
N ALA A 117 3.88 21.41 -0.83
CA ALA A 117 5.04 20.74 -1.41
C ALA A 117 5.65 19.72 -0.44
N LEU A 118 5.70 20.04 0.86
CA LEU A 118 6.13 19.13 1.92
C LEU A 118 5.17 17.96 2.08
N GLU A 119 3.85 18.20 2.06
CA GLU A 119 2.84 17.15 2.08
C GLU A 119 3.02 16.19 0.90
N ALA A 120 3.15 16.72 -0.32
CA ALA A 120 3.38 15.92 -1.51
C ALA A 120 4.69 15.13 -1.45
N ALA A 121 5.73 15.68 -0.82
CA ALA A 121 7.00 14.98 -0.58
C ALA A 121 6.83 13.84 0.42
N ILE A 122 6.12 14.05 1.54
CA ILE A 122 5.84 13.02 2.55
C ILE A 122 5.13 11.82 1.89
N TYR A 123 4.04 12.06 1.15
CA TYR A 123 3.33 11.00 0.44
C TYR A 123 4.24 10.23 -0.53
N ASN A 124 5.12 10.94 -1.24
CA ASN A 124 6.08 10.31 -2.14
C ASN A 124 7.12 9.47 -1.39
N HIS A 125 7.61 9.93 -0.24
CA HIS A 125 8.54 9.17 0.59
C HIS A 125 7.90 7.91 1.17
N LEU A 126 6.67 8.02 1.68
CA LEU A 126 5.89 6.88 2.16
C LEU A 126 5.67 5.86 1.04
N TYR A 127 5.20 6.30 -0.12
CA TYR A 127 5.03 5.45 -1.30
C TYR A 127 6.35 4.76 -1.70
N ALA A 128 7.45 5.52 -1.79
CA ALA A 128 8.76 5.00 -2.18
C ALA A 128 9.30 3.94 -1.19
N PHE A 129 9.01 4.11 0.10
CA PHE A 129 9.36 3.15 1.15
C PHE A 129 8.56 1.86 0.99
N PHE A 130 7.23 1.92 1.05
CA PHE A 130 6.39 0.72 1.02
C PHE A 130 6.47 -0.02 -0.32
N SER A 131 6.51 0.70 -1.45
CA SER A 131 6.63 0.08 -2.79
C SER A 131 7.95 -0.66 -3.02
N ARG A 132 8.97 -0.41 -2.17
CA ARG A 132 10.25 -1.12 -2.22
C ARG A 132 10.14 -2.55 -1.69
N TYR A 133 9.26 -2.76 -0.73
CA TYR A 133 9.14 -4.02 -0.01
C TYR A 133 7.90 -4.80 -0.40
N TRP A 134 7.08 -4.32 -1.33
CA TRP A 134 5.84 -4.97 -1.73
C TRP A 134 5.83 -5.36 -3.20
N GLN A 135 5.51 -6.61 -3.50
CA GLN A 135 5.28 -7.10 -4.85
C GLN A 135 4.29 -8.26 -4.86
N ASP A 136 3.22 -8.16 -5.66
CA ASP A 136 2.33 -9.28 -6.00
C ASP A 136 1.82 -10.09 -4.78
N GLY A 137 1.47 -9.41 -3.68
CA GLY A 137 1.01 -10.08 -2.46
C GLY A 137 2.12 -10.45 -1.47
N ASP A 138 3.38 -10.22 -1.81
CA ASP A 138 4.54 -10.62 -1.01
C ASP A 138 5.38 -9.41 -0.53
N PHE A 139 5.92 -9.54 0.68
CA PHE A 139 6.90 -8.63 1.22
C PHE A 139 8.32 -9.02 0.82
N ILE A 140 8.72 -8.63 -0.41
CA ILE A 140 10.07 -8.87 -0.91
C ILE A 140 10.85 -7.57 -1.11
N SER A 141 12.11 -7.59 -0.72
CA SER A 141 13.04 -6.50 -0.99
C SER A 141 13.35 -6.43 -2.50
N LYS A 142 12.71 -5.50 -3.22
CA LYS A 142 12.98 -5.29 -4.64
C LYS A 142 14.42 -4.83 -4.87
N ARG A 143 15.13 -5.50 -5.78
CA ARG A 143 16.45 -5.06 -6.24
C ARG A 143 16.30 -3.76 -7.03
N ARG A 144 16.78 -2.65 -6.46
CA ARG A 144 16.89 -1.38 -7.18
C ARG A 144 18.35 -0.95 -7.23
N TYR A 145 18.89 -0.88 -8.44
CA TYR A 145 20.21 -0.33 -8.68
C TYR A 145 20.13 1.19 -8.62
N SER A 146 20.92 1.81 -7.75
CA SER A 146 21.06 3.26 -7.68
C SER A 146 22.50 3.63 -8.00
N LYS A 147 22.69 4.72 -8.75
CA LYS A 147 24.02 5.29 -9.01
C LYS A 147 24.62 5.99 -7.79
N ARG A 148 23.85 6.15 -6.70
CA ARG A 148 24.27 6.83 -5.47
C ARG A 148 24.16 5.87 -4.29
N GLU A 149 25.13 5.95 -3.39
CA GLU A 149 25.13 5.22 -2.12
C GLU A 149 23.96 5.69 -1.25
N ARG A 150 23.21 4.76 -0.67
CA ARG A 150 22.01 5.06 0.14
C ARG A 150 21.98 4.36 1.50
N TYR A 151 22.96 3.53 1.82
CA TYR A 151 22.99 2.81 3.09
C TYR A 151 24.43 2.60 3.54
N ALA A 152 24.63 2.61 4.85
CA ALA A 152 25.90 2.29 5.49
C ALA A 152 25.82 0.85 6.02
N ILE A 153 26.88 0.07 5.79
CA ILE A 153 27.04 -1.25 6.41
C ILE A 153 27.94 -1.04 7.64
N PRO A 154 27.46 -1.33 8.86
CA PRO A 154 28.32 -1.27 10.03
C PRO A 154 29.45 -2.29 9.88
N TYR A 155 30.69 -1.85 10.06
CA TYR A 155 31.90 -2.63 9.90
C TYR A 155 32.79 -2.44 11.12
N ASN A 156 33.22 -3.54 11.73
CA ASN A 156 33.99 -3.55 12.98
C ASN A 156 35.51 -3.75 12.77
N GLY A 157 35.99 -3.79 11.52
CA GLY A 157 37.41 -3.98 11.20
C GLY A 157 37.84 -5.40 10.86
N GLU A 158 36.91 -6.35 10.70
CA GLU A 158 37.21 -7.73 10.27
C GLU A 158 37.69 -7.80 8.82
N GLU A 159 38.61 -8.71 8.45
CA GLU A 159 39.15 -8.78 7.08
C GLU A 159 38.08 -8.90 5.98
N VAL A 160 36.94 -9.55 6.26
CA VAL A 160 35.82 -9.71 5.33
C VAL A 160 34.49 -9.48 6.04
N THR A 161 33.61 -8.66 5.47
CA THR A 161 32.21 -8.52 5.92
C THR A 161 31.24 -8.82 4.78
N LEU A 162 30.49 -9.91 4.94
CA LEU A 162 29.38 -10.27 4.05
C LEU A 162 28.09 -9.65 4.59
N TYR A 163 27.43 -8.88 3.73
CA TYR A 163 26.17 -8.20 4.06
C TYR A 163 25.13 -8.46 2.99
N TRP A 164 23.97 -8.96 3.40
CA TRP A 164 22.81 -9.10 2.54
C TRP A 164 21.83 -7.96 2.81
N ALA A 165 21.21 -7.46 1.76
CA ALA A 165 20.23 -6.37 1.88
C ALA A 165 19.01 -6.71 2.76
N ASN A 166 18.78 -7.99 3.01
CA ASN A 166 17.72 -8.53 3.86
C ASN A 166 18.24 -9.02 5.22
N ARG A 167 19.43 -8.62 5.65
CA ARG A 167 19.92 -8.89 7.01
C ARG A 167 18.89 -8.39 8.03
N ASP A 168 18.61 -9.22 9.03
CA ASP A 168 17.59 -9.01 10.07
C ASP A 168 16.13 -8.96 9.57
N GLN A 169 15.87 -9.30 8.29
CA GLN A 169 14.50 -9.54 7.83
C GLN A 169 14.07 -10.95 8.22
N TYR A 170 12.95 -11.04 8.94
CA TYR A 170 12.31 -12.33 9.22
C TYR A 170 11.59 -12.79 7.95
N TYR A 171 11.98 -13.94 7.40
CA TYR A 171 11.25 -14.54 6.28
C TYR A 171 9.90 -15.03 6.79
N ILE A 172 8.84 -14.42 6.29
CA ILE A 172 7.48 -14.92 6.45
C ILE A 172 7.15 -15.64 5.15
N LYS A 173 6.87 -16.94 5.24
CA LYS A 173 6.38 -17.68 4.08
C LYS A 173 5.01 -17.12 3.72
N THR A 174 4.94 -16.47 2.59
CA THR A 174 3.69 -16.01 1.98
C THR A 174 2.77 -17.21 1.81
N GLY A 175 1.58 -17.11 2.41
CA GLY A 175 0.57 -18.17 2.32
C GLY A 175 0.01 -18.29 0.90
N GLU A 176 -0.80 -19.32 0.68
CA GLU A 176 -1.58 -19.42 -0.56
C GLU A 176 -2.65 -18.31 -0.56
N TYR A 177 -2.64 -17.50 -1.61
CA TYR A 177 -3.66 -16.48 -1.84
C TYR A 177 -4.71 -17.02 -2.80
N PHE A 178 -5.95 -16.72 -2.49
CA PHE A 178 -7.06 -17.03 -3.35
C PHE A 178 -7.80 -15.77 -3.76
N THR A 179 -8.31 -15.79 -4.99
CA THR A 179 -9.14 -14.74 -5.57
C THR A 179 -10.23 -15.41 -6.37
N ASP A 180 -11.39 -14.76 -6.44
CA ASP A 180 -12.41 -15.14 -7.41
C ASP A 180 -11.89 -14.91 -8.83
N TYR A 181 -12.41 -15.69 -9.78
CA TYR A 181 -12.02 -15.58 -11.18
C TYR A 181 -13.27 -15.35 -12.04
N THR A 182 -13.23 -14.32 -12.88
CA THR A 182 -14.31 -14.02 -13.82
C THR A 182 -13.83 -14.19 -15.25
N TRP A 183 -14.54 -15.01 -16.01
CA TRP A 183 -14.32 -15.20 -17.44
C TRP A 183 -15.54 -14.72 -18.24
N LYS A 184 -15.30 -13.93 -19.29
CA LYS A 184 -16.34 -13.50 -20.22
C LYS A 184 -16.24 -14.29 -21.52
N ALA A 185 -17.29 -15.04 -21.82
CA ALA A 185 -17.40 -15.80 -23.05
C ALA A 185 -17.69 -14.88 -24.24
N THR A 186 -17.31 -15.31 -25.45
CA THR A 186 -17.54 -14.57 -26.70
C THR A 186 -19.01 -14.37 -27.03
N ASN A 187 -19.89 -15.22 -26.49
CA ASN A 187 -21.35 -15.12 -26.64
C ASN A 187 -22.01 -14.14 -25.64
N GLY A 188 -21.22 -13.42 -24.83
CA GLY A 188 -21.72 -12.43 -23.86
C GLY A 188 -22.04 -12.99 -22.47
N VAL A 189 -21.93 -14.31 -22.26
CA VAL A 189 -22.12 -14.91 -20.92
C VAL A 189 -20.91 -14.63 -20.03
N THR A 190 -21.16 -14.17 -18.81
CA THR A 190 -20.12 -14.01 -17.79
C THR A 190 -20.14 -15.21 -16.84
N VAL A 191 -19.02 -15.92 -16.69
CA VAL A 191 -18.86 -17.01 -15.72
C VAL A 191 -17.99 -16.51 -14.56
N HIS A 192 -18.56 -16.51 -13.37
CA HIS A 192 -17.91 -16.10 -12.14
C HIS A 192 -17.61 -17.32 -11.27
N PHE A 193 -16.35 -17.72 -11.19
CA PHE A 193 -15.88 -18.76 -10.29
C PHE A 193 -15.63 -18.13 -8.92
N LYS A 194 -16.45 -18.51 -7.94
CA LYS A 194 -16.43 -17.94 -6.59
C LYS A 194 -15.86 -18.94 -5.60
N LEU A 195 -14.78 -18.62 -4.91
CA LEU A 195 -14.24 -19.48 -3.88
C LEU A 195 -15.04 -19.32 -2.58
N THR A 196 -15.60 -20.40 -2.06
CA THR A 196 -16.38 -20.38 -0.81
C THR A 196 -15.52 -20.72 0.40
N THR A 197 -14.62 -21.69 0.28
CA THR A 197 -13.75 -22.14 1.36
C THR A 197 -12.45 -22.70 0.80
N ALA A 198 -11.33 -22.39 1.44
CA ALA A 198 -10.05 -23.05 1.18
C ALA A 198 -9.47 -23.65 2.47
N ASP A 199 -9.11 -24.92 2.40
CA ASP A 199 -8.22 -25.58 3.35
C ASP A 199 -6.78 -25.21 2.97
N VAL A 200 -6.07 -24.57 3.90
CA VAL A 200 -4.69 -24.12 3.69
C VAL A 200 -3.83 -24.69 4.81
N GLU A 201 -2.64 -25.17 4.47
CA GLU A 201 -1.68 -25.66 5.45
C GLU A 201 -1.28 -24.55 6.41
N GLN A 202 -1.33 -24.87 7.70
CA GLN A 202 -0.75 -24.02 8.72
C GLN A 202 0.74 -24.36 8.87
N ASN A 203 1.59 -23.35 8.71
CA ASN A 203 3.05 -23.45 8.83
C ASN A 203 3.71 -24.24 7.67
N ASN A 204 4.90 -24.79 7.92
CA ASN A 204 5.69 -25.52 6.92
C ASN A 204 5.42 -27.04 6.95
N VAL A 205 4.20 -27.44 7.28
CA VAL A 205 3.78 -28.85 7.35
C VAL A 205 3.19 -29.26 6.02
N LYS A 206 3.82 -30.20 5.32
CA LYS A 206 3.29 -30.78 4.09
C LYS A 206 1.99 -31.53 4.39
N GLY A 207 0.90 -31.08 3.78
CA GLY A 207 -0.44 -31.64 3.91
C GLY A 207 -0.82 -32.55 2.75
N GLU A 208 -2.09 -32.93 2.76
CA GLU A 208 -2.69 -33.78 1.73
C GLU A 208 -2.89 -33.03 0.41
N LYS A 209 -3.04 -33.80 -0.68
CA LYS A 209 -3.31 -33.23 -1.99
C LYS A 209 -4.71 -32.60 -2.02
N ARG A 210 -4.78 -31.33 -2.43
CA ARG A 210 -6.02 -30.55 -2.53
C ARG A 210 -6.52 -30.46 -3.96
N PHE A 211 -7.82 -30.23 -4.10
CA PHE A 211 -8.52 -30.15 -5.36
C PHE A 211 -9.49 -28.98 -5.36
N PHE A 212 -9.77 -28.45 -6.55
CA PHE A 212 -10.85 -27.49 -6.76
C PHE A 212 -12.15 -28.25 -6.97
N LEU A 213 -13.10 -28.10 -6.05
CA LEU A 213 -14.36 -28.84 -6.00
C LEU A 213 -15.53 -27.89 -6.25
N PRO A 214 -16.14 -27.90 -7.45
CA PRO A 214 -17.33 -27.11 -7.72
C PRO A 214 -18.51 -27.58 -6.87
N GLN A 215 -19.18 -26.65 -6.18
CA GLN A 215 -20.42 -26.90 -5.47
C GLN A 215 -21.57 -26.80 -6.48
N GLN A 216 -21.92 -27.94 -7.07
CA GLN A 216 -22.91 -28.01 -8.14
C GLN A 216 -24.27 -27.48 -7.67
N ASP A 217 -24.73 -27.88 -6.49
CA ASP A 217 -26.06 -27.51 -5.99
C ASP A 217 -26.22 -26.02 -5.64
N GLU A 218 -25.11 -25.28 -5.52
CA GLU A 218 -25.09 -23.85 -5.20
C GLU A 218 -24.84 -22.96 -6.42
N MET A 219 -24.77 -23.53 -7.63
CA MET A 219 -24.59 -22.75 -8.84
C MET A 219 -25.81 -21.86 -9.13
N VAL A 220 -25.56 -20.59 -9.43
CA VAL A 220 -26.63 -19.60 -9.65
C VAL A 220 -26.52 -18.98 -11.04
N TRP A 221 -27.60 -19.06 -11.81
CA TRP A 221 -27.76 -18.33 -13.06
C TRP A 221 -28.53 -17.03 -12.82
N ASP A 222 -27.90 -15.91 -13.17
CA ASP A 222 -28.45 -14.57 -13.10
C ASP A 222 -28.83 -14.11 -14.51
N GLU A 223 -30.12 -14.17 -14.83
CA GLU A 223 -30.66 -13.79 -16.14
C GLU A 223 -30.48 -12.30 -16.45
N SER A 224 -30.54 -11.45 -15.42
CA SER A 224 -30.49 -9.99 -15.60
C SER A 224 -29.10 -9.53 -16.05
N PHE A 225 -28.05 -10.18 -15.54
CA PHE A 225 -26.66 -9.87 -15.87
C PHE A 225 -26.01 -10.88 -16.82
N ILE A 226 -26.76 -11.88 -17.29
CA ILE A 226 -26.29 -13.01 -18.10
C ILE A 226 -25.02 -13.62 -17.48
N ARG A 227 -25.12 -13.95 -16.19
CA ARG A 227 -23.99 -14.36 -15.36
C ARG A 227 -24.25 -15.71 -14.67
N LEU A 228 -23.35 -16.67 -14.88
CA LEU A 228 -23.30 -17.93 -14.13
C LEU A 228 -22.29 -17.79 -12.99
N THR A 229 -22.73 -17.96 -11.75
CA THR A 229 -21.83 -18.07 -10.60
C THR A 229 -21.62 -19.53 -10.27
N ILE A 230 -20.36 -19.98 -10.24
CA ILE A 230 -19.96 -21.34 -9.89
C ILE A 230 -19.17 -21.25 -8.57
N PRO A 231 -19.81 -21.58 -7.43
CA PRO A 231 -19.10 -21.69 -6.17
C PRO A 231 -18.18 -22.92 -6.18
N PHE A 232 -17.01 -22.83 -5.57
CA PHE A 232 -16.10 -23.95 -5.41
C PHE A 232 -15.32 -23.89 -4.10
N GLU A 233 -14.86 -25.05 -3.65
CA GLU A 233 -13.97 -25.20 -2.50
C GLU A 233 -12.58 -25.65 -2.94
N PHE A 234 -11.55 -25.29 -2.16
CA PHE A 234 -10.19 -25.80 -2.34
C PHE A 234 -9.82 -26.64 -1.11
N ARG A 235 -9.97 -27.96 -1.19
CA ARG A 235 -9.73 -28.86 -0.04
C ARG A 235 -9.33 -30.29 -0.47
N PRO A 236 -8.87 -31.15 0.46
CA PRO A 236 -8.70 -32.57 0.19
C PRO A 236 -10.03 -33.26 -0.11
N LEU A 237 -9.96 -34.40 -0.80
CA LEU A 237 -11.11 -35.26 -1.03
C LEU A 237 -11.50 -36.01 0.25
N ASN A 238 -12.79 -36.12 0.51
CA ASN A 238 -13.27 -37.06 1.53
C ASN A 238 -13.18 -38.51 1.01
N GLY A 239 -13.37 -39.49 1.90
CA GLY A 239 -13.22 -40.91 1.55
C GLY A 239 -14.14 -41.36 0.41
N GLN A 240 -15.36 -40.83 0.32
CA GLN A 240 -16.33 -41.20 -0.71
C GLN A 240 -15.98 -40.56 -2.06
N GLU A 241 -15.54 -39.30 -2.06
CA GLU A 241 -15.04 -38.59 -3.24
C GLU A 241 -13.75 -39.24 -3.78
N ALA A 242 -12.82 -39.66 -2.90
CA ALA A 242 -11.59 -40.33 -3.30
C ALA A 242 -11.85 -41.65 -4.05
N ILE A 243 -12.84 -42.42 -3.60
CA ILE A 243 -13.29 -43.63 -4.32
C ILE A 243 -13.91 -43.26 -5.66
N THR A 244 -14.75 -42.22 -5.66
CA THR A 244 -15.52 -41.76 -6.82
C THR A 244 -14.63 -41.25 -7.96
N TYR A 245 -13.62 -40.44 -7.65
CA TYR A 245 -12.73 -39.82 -8.62
C TYR A 245 -11.48 -40.65 -8.93
N GLY A 246 -11.32 -41.80 -8.27
CA GLY A 246 -10.21 -42.72 -8.47
C GLY A 246 -8.86 -42.15 -8.02
N GLY A 247 -7.77 -42.80 -8.44
CA GLY A 247 -6.40 -42.47 -8.00
C GLY A 247 -5.53 -41.69 -9.00
N LYS A 248 -6.01 -41.47 -10.24
CA LYS A 248 -5.27 -40.77 -11.30
C LYS A 248 -6.15 -39.70 -11.94
N ASN A 249 -5.56 -38.57 -12.31
CA ASN A 249 -6.25 -37.46 -12.97
C ASN A 249 -7.55 -37.03 -12.23
N GLN A 250 -7.46 -36.98 -10.90
CA GLN A 250 -8.61 -36.72 -10.03
C GLN A 250 -9.24 -35.35 -10.31
N GLN A 251 -8.44 -34.31 -10.58
CA GLN A 251 -8.96 -32.97 -10.91
C GLN A 251 -9.75 -32.98 -12.23
N GLU A 252 -9.25 -33.69 -13.24
CA GLU A 252 -9.93 -33.85 -14.53
C GLU A 252 -11.25 -34.62 -14.36
N ALA A 253 -11.28 -35.66 -13.51
CA ALA A 253 -12.49 -36.41 -13.21
C ALA A 253 -13.55 -35.56 -12.48
N ILE A 254 -13.11 -34.70 -11.54
CA ILE A 254 -13.98 -33.74 -10.85
C ILE A 254 -14.59 -32.76 -11.86
N ILE A 255 -13.77 -32.18 -12.73
CA ILE A 255 -14.22 -31.21 -13.75
C ILE A 255 -15.19 -31.87 -14.73
N ALA A 256 -14.87 -33.05 -15.25
CA ALA A 256 -15.73 -33.78 -16.19
C ALA A 256 -17.12 -34.03 -15.58
N ARG A 257 -17.17 -34.50 -14.33
CA ARG A 257 -18.43 -34.72 -13.62
C ARG A 257 -19.20 -33.43 -13.37
N ALA A 258 -18.53 -32.31 -13.09
CA ALA A 258 -19.18 -31.02 -12.96
C ALA A 258 -19.82 -30.56 -14.27
N VAL A 259 -19.11 -30.69 -15.39
CA VAL A 259 -19.61 -30.32 -16.72
C VAL A 259 -20.83 -31.15 -17.13
N GLU A 260 -20.88 -32.44 -16.76
CA GLU A 260 -22.05 -33.30 -17.04
C GLU A 260 -23.32 -32.91 -16.27
N ASN A 261 -23.16 -32.25 -15.11
CA ASN A 261 -24.26 -31.94 -14.22
C ASN A 261 -24.74 -30.48 -14.32
N ILE A 262 -23.89 -29.54 -14.75
CA ILE A 262 -24.29 -28.15 -15.01
C ILE A 262 -25.55 -28.03 -15.91
N PRO A 263 -25.69 -28.79 -17.01
CA PRO A 263 -26.88 -28.70 -17.86
C PRO A 263 -28.17 -29.22 -17.23
N LYS A 264 -28.07 -30.04 -16.16
CA LYS A 264 -29.21 -30.71 -15.52
C LYS A 264 -29.89 -29.89 -14.44
N GLN A 265 -29.32 -28.75 -14.07
CA GLN A 265 -29.85 -27.82 -13.05
C GLN A 265 -30.60 -26.63 -13.66
N ARG A 266 -30.94 -26.70 -14.95
CA ARG A 266 -31.87 -25.78 -15.62
C ARG A 266 -33.31 -26.25 -15.49
#